data_AF-A0A452Y3K9-F1
#
_entry.id   AF-A0A452Y3K9-F1
#
_cell.length_a   1.000
_cell.length_b   1.000
_cell.length_c   1.000
_cell.angle_alpha   90.00
_cell.angle_beta   90.00
_cell.angle_gamma   90.00
#
_symmetry.space_group_name_H-M   'P 1'
#
loop_
_entity.id
_entity.type
_entity.pdbx_description
1 polymer ?
#
loop_
_entity_poly.entity_id
_entity_poly.type
_entity_poly.pdbx_seq_one_letter_code
_entity_poly.pdbx_strand_id
1 'polypeptide(L)'
;LRGLRESGGLSLKFTMGGCVGKGRSIVEEKLDFKGGNVHVITTKEDWDQKIEEANKDGKIVVANFSASWCGPCRVIAPVYAEMSKTYPQLMFLTIDVDDL
;
A
#
# COMPACT_ATOMS: atom_id res chain seq x y z
N LEU A 1 45.94 -30.11 -23.70
CA LEU A 1 46.56 -29.89 -22.38
C LEU A 1 45.91 -28.66 -21.74
N ARG A 2 45.11 -28.87 -20.68
CA ARG A 2 44.54 -27.89 -19.73
C ARG A 2 43.54 -26.89 -20.36
N GLY A 3 42.25 -26.83 -20.02
CA GLY A 3 41.61 -27.13 -18.75
C GLY A 3 41.71 -25.91 -17.82
N LEU A 4 40.77 -24.96 -17.95
CA LEU A 4 40.37 -24.04 -16.87
C LEU A 4 38.85 -23.91 -16.88
N ARG A 5 38.25 -24.74 -16.03
CA ARG A 5 36.97 -24.54 -15.34
C ARG A 5 37.18 -23.41 -14.35
N GLU A 6 36.39 -22.35 -14.43
CA GLU A 6 35.85 -21.45 -13.38
C GLU A 6 34.93 -20.47 -14.17
N SER A 7 33.77 -19.99 -13.75
CA SER A 7 33.01 -20.06 -12.51
C SER A 7 31.61 -19.53 -12.85
N GLY A 8 30.61 -19.95 -12.08
CA GLY A 8 29.23 -19.51 -12.27
C GLY A 8 29.09 -18.00 -12.17
N GLY A 9 28.90 -17.34 -13.31
CA GLY A 9 28.33 -16.01 -13.38
C GLY A 9 26.83 -16.17 -13.58
N LEU A 10 26.09 -16.26 -12.48
CA LEU A 10 24.65 -15.96 -12.53
C LEU A 10 24.58 -14.56 -13.12
N SER A 11 24.15 -14.46 -14.39
CA SER A 11 23.88 -13.19 -15.02
C SER A 11 22.74 -12.56 -14.23
N LEU A 12 23.15 -11.77 -13.22
CA LEU A 12 22.32 -10.80 -12.56
C LEU A 12 21.82 -9.90 -13.69
N LYS A 13 20.61 -10.19 -14.17
CA LYS A 13 19.81 -9.22 -14.89
C LYS A 13 19.53 -8.10 -13.90
N PHE A 14 20.50 -7.18 -13.76
CA PHE A 14 20.24 -5.81 -13.36
C PHE A 14 19.31 -5.27 -14.45
N THR A 15 18.01 -5.40 -14.24
CA THR A 15 17.04 -4.65 -15.03
C THR A 15 17.29 -3.19 -14.70
N MET A 16 18.01 -2.55 -15.61
CA MET A 16 18.30 -1.14 -15.65
C MET A 16 17.01 -0.36 -15.39
N GLY A 17 17.11 0.63 -14.50
CA GLY A 17 16.00 1.40 -14.00
C GLY A 17 15.06 1.88 -15.10
N GLY A 18 13.78 1.53 -14.92
CA GLY A 18 12.70 2.33 -15.45
C GLY A 18 12.42 3.45 -14.45
N CYS A 19 13.02 4.62 -14.65
CA CYS A 19 12.43 5.86 -14.16
C CYS A 19 11.10 6.05 -14.89
N VAL A 20 10.03 5.38 -14.43
CA VAL A 20 8.69 5.60 -14.96
C VAL A 20 8.16 6.86 -14.30
N GLY A 21 8.50 8.01 -14.87
CA GLY A 21 7.77 9.24 -14.70
C GLY A 21 6.38 9.08 -15.30
N LYS A 22 5.45 8.45 -14.56
CA LYS A 22 4.03 8.54 -14.89
C LYS A 22 3.54 9.89 -14.38
N GLY A 23 3.27 10.75 -15.36
CA GLY A 23 2.66 12.06 -15.16
C GLY A 23 1.50 11.96 -14.18
N ARG A 24 1.58 12.82 -13.16
CA ARG A 24 0.54 13.03 -12.17
C ARG A 24 -0.61 13.76 -12.87
N SER A 25 -1.56 13.02 -13.42
CA SER A 25 -2.87 13.60 -13.74
C SER A 25 -3.51 14.04 -12.44
N ILE A 26 -3.49 15.35 -12.19
CA ILE A 26 -4.34 16.03 -11.22
C ILE A 26 -5.78 15.99 -11.75
N VAL A 27 -6.43 14.82 -11.66
CA VAL A 27 -7.88 14.77 -11.72
C VAL A 27 -8.39 14.94 -10.30
N GLU A 28 -8.84 16.15 -10.01
CA GLU A 28 -9.58 16.47 -8.81
C GLU A 28 -10.99 15.90 -8.95
N GLU A 29 -11.14 14.61 -8.68
CA GLU A 29 -12.44 13.97 -8.51
C GLU A 29 -12.26 12.81 -7.54
N LYS A 30 -12.75 13.01 -6.30
CA LYS A 30 -12.88 12.06 -5.19
C LYS A 30 -11.67 11.14 -4.95
N LEU A 31 -10.90 11.40 -3.91
CA LEU A 31 -9.88 10.43 -3.46
C LEU A 31 -10.56 9.14 -3.02
N ASP A 32 -10.47 8.14 -3.88
CA ASP A 32 -10.82 6.80 -3.51
C ASP A 32 -9.70 6.26 -2.61
N PHE A 33 -9.87 6.41 -1.28
CA PHE A 33 -9.09 5.65 -0.29
C PHE A 33 -9.29 4.12 -0.42
N LYS A 34 -10.16 3.68 -1.35
CA LYS A 34 -10.48 2.30 -1.72
C LYS A 34 -9.47 1.68 -2.70
N GLY A 35 -8.18 1.97 -2.53
CA GLY A 35 -7.12 1.39 -3.36
C GLY A 35 -6.59 0.07 -2.79
N GLY A 36 -6.47 -0.97 -3.62
CA GLY A 36 -5.84 -2.23 -3.20
C GLY A 36 -6.65 -3.02 -2.17
N ASN A 37 -5.98 -3.50 -1.12
CA ASN A 37 -6.55 -4.26 0.00
C ASN A 37 -6.79 -3.36 1.23
N VAL A 38 -7.07 -2.07 1.03
CA VAL A 38 -7.33 -1.11 2.10
C VAL A 38 -8.82 -1.11 2.46
N HIS A 39 -9.14 -1.20 3.74
CA HIS A 39 -10.51 -1.02 4.24
C HIS A 39 -10.72 0.43 4.66
N VAL A 40 -11.75 1.07 4.13
CA VAL A 40 -12.12 2.44 4.54
C VAL A 40 -13.08 2.36 5.72
N ILE A 41 -12.79 3.13 6.76
CA ILE A 41 -13.53 3.19 8.02
C ILE A 41 -14.12 4.59 8.14
N THR A 42 -15.45 4.66 8.24
CA THR A 42 -16.20 5.91 8.42
C THR A 42 -17.13 5.85 9.63
N THR A 43 -17.10 4.78 10.41
CA THR A 43 -17.93 4.67 11.62
C THR A 43 -17.12 3.98 12.71
N LYS A 44 -17.50 4.25 13.97
CA LYS A 44 -16.92 3.56 15.12
C LYS A 44 -17.23 2.06 15.10
N GLU A 45 -18.41 1.68 14.60
CA GLU A 45 -18.83 0.28 14.49
C GLU A 45 -17.95 -0.49 13.51
N ASP A 46 -17.65 0.09 12.34
CA ASP A 46 -16.74 -0.53 11.35
C ASP A 46 -15.33 -0.68 11.89
N TRP A 47 -14.86 0.32 12.66
CA TRP A 47 -13.58 0.24 13.37
C TRP A 47 -13.55 -0.94 14.34
N ASP A 48 -14.52 -1.00 15.26
CA ASP A 48 -14.58 -2.05 16.28
C ASP A 48 -14.66 -3.44 15.63
N GLN A 49 -15.45 -3.59 14.56
CA GLN A 49 -15.55 -4.83 13.79
C GLN A 49 -14.20 -5.25 13.17
N LYS A 50 -13.49 -4.31 12.53
CA LYS A 50 -12.22 -4.62 11.85
C LYS A 50 -11.09 -4.92 12.82
N ILE A 51 -11.07 -4.24 13.97
CA ILE A 51 -10.12 -4.54 15.04
C ILE A 51 -10.39 -5.93 15.63
N GLU A 52 -11.65 -6.30 15.85
CA GLU A 52 -11.99 -7.67 16.28
C GLU A 52 -11.57 -8.74 15.26
N GLU A 53 -11.81 -8.50 13.97
CA GLU A 53 -11.39 -9.38 12.88
C GLU A 53 -9.88 -9.57 12.87
N ALA A 54 -9.11 -8.48 12.97
CA ALA A 54 -7.65 -8.53 13.02
C ALA A 54 -7.14 -9.32 14.24
N ASN A 55 -7.76 -9.12 15.41
CA ASN A 55 -7.40 -9.85 16.63
C ASN A 55 -7.69 -11.34 16.53
N LYS A 56 -8.84 -11.73 15.95
CA LYS A 56 -9.21 -13.14 15.72
C LYS A 56 -8.25 -13.81 14.75
N ASP A 57 -7.84 -13.10 13.71
CA ASP A 57 -6.91 -13.58 12.69
C ASP A 57 -5.42 -13.48 13.11
N GLY A 58 -5.11 -12.83 14.23
CA GLY A 58 -3.73 -12.55 14.65
C GLY A 58 -2.96 -11.63 13.69
N LYS A 59 -3.66 -10.74 12.98
CA LYS A 59 -3.08 -9.80 12.01
C LYS A 59 -2.65 -8.49 12.68
N ILE A 60 -1.53 -7.93 12.21
CA ILE A 60 -1.12 -6.58 12.58
C ILE A 60 -1.91 -5.58 11.74
N VAL A 61 -2.48 -4.57 12.42
CA VAL A 61 -3.24 -3.49 11.79
C VAL A 61 -2.32 -2.30 11.54
N VAL A 62 -2.39 -1.75 10.32
CA VAL A 62 -1.79 -0.47 9.96
C VAL A 62 -2.94 0.50 9.70
N ALA A 63 -3.10 1.51 10.56
CA ALA A 63 -4.16 2.50 10.46
C ALA A 63 -3.62 3.83 9.88
N ASN A 64 -4.28 4.32 8.83
CA ASN A 64 -3.99 5.60 8.19
C ASN A 64 -5.17 6.57 8.42
N PHE A 65 -4.98 7.56 9.29
CA PHE A 65 -5.96 8.61 9.51
C PHE A 65 -5.79 9.67 8.42
N SER A 66 -6.80 9.83 7.58
CA SER A 66 -6.73 10.63 6.36
C SER A 66 -7.98 11.49 6.21
N ALA A 67 -7.88 12.53 5.39
CA ALA A 67 -8.98 13.45 5.12
C ALA A 67 -9.01 13.83 3.65
N SER A 68 -10.20 14.16 3.15
CA SER A 68 -10.37 14.60 1.77
C SER A 68 -9.61 15.90 1.49
N TRP A 69 -9.59 16.86 2.43
CA TRP A 69 -8.91 18.15 2.32
C TRP A 69 -7.39 18.08 2.63
N CYS A 70 -6.89 16.95 3.11
CA CYS A 70 -5.48 16.81 3.47
C CYS A 70 -4.60 16.57 2.23
N GLY A 71 -3.97 17.64 1.72
CA GLY A 71 -3.05 17.60 0.58
C GLY A 71 -1.99 16.50 0.64
N PRO A 72 -1.18 16.39 1.71
CA PRO A 72 -0.20 15.31 1.88
C PRO A 72 -0.80 13.91 1.88
N CYS A 73 -1.98 13.74 2.46
CA CYS A 73 -2.69 12.47 2.52
C CYS A 73 -3.05 11.96 1.11
N ARG A 74 -3.43 12.88 0.21
CA ARG A 74 -3.67 12.59 -1.22
C ARG A 74 -2.42 12.03 -1.91
N VAL A 75 -1.24 12.49 -1.51
CA VAL A 75 0.04 12.07 -2.12
C VAL A 75 0.43 10.66 -1.71
N ILE A 76 0.21 10.29 -0.45
CA ILE A 76 0.60 8.98 0.09
C ILE A 76 -0.43 7.88 -0.20
N ALA A 77 -1.70 8.23 -0.41
CA ALA A 77 -2.79 7.28 -0.70
C ALA A 77 -2.45 6.19 -1.73
N PRO A 78 -1.90 6.48 -2.93
CA PRO A 78 -1.54 5.43 -3.89
C PRO A 78 -0.40 4.53 -3.39
N VAL A 79 0.59 5.08 -2.67
CA VAL A 79 1.68 4.29 -2.10
C VAL A 79 1.15 3.36 -1.02
N TYR A 80 0.24 3.85 -0.19
CA TYR A 80 -0.43 3.07 0.86
C TYR A 80 -1.25 1.92 0.26
N ALA A 81 -1.99 2.17 -0.82
CA ALA A 81 -2.70 1.15 -1.57
C ALA A 81 -1.76 0.08 -2.15
N GLU A 82 -0.61 0.45 -2.71
CA GLU A 82 0.38 -0.52 -3.21
C GLU A 82 1.03 -1.34 -2.08
N MET A 83 1.28 -0.73 -0.91
CA MET A 83 1.74 -1.46 0.27
C MET A 83 0.72 -2.51 0.72
N SER A 84 -0.58 -2.19 0.68
CA SER A 84 -1.64 -3.15 1.06
C SER A 84 -1.68 -4.41 0.19
N LYS A 85 -1.27 -4.29 -1.08
CA LYS A 85 -1.14 -5.43 -2.00
C LYS A 85 0.15 -6.22 -1.74
N THR A 86 1.21 -5.51 -1.38
CA THR A 86 2.54 -6.10 -1.14
C THR A 86 2.58 -6.90 0.16
N TYR A 87 1.83 -6.46 1.18
CA TYR A 87 1.80 -7.07 2.51
C TYR A 87 0.38 -7.56 2.89
N PRO A 88 -0.16 -8.58 2.20
CA PRO A 88 -1.52 -9.07 2.45
C PRO A 88 -1.72 -9.72 3.84
N GLN A 89 -0.62 -10.02 4.55
CA GLN A 89 -0.66 -10.51 5.93
C GLN A 89 -0.98 -9.41 6.96
N LEU A 90 -0.85 -8.14 6.57
CA LEU A 90 -1.22 -7.00 7.40
C LEU A 90 -2.62 -6.52 7.02
N MET A 91 -3.36 -5.99 7.98
CA MET A 91 -4.64 -5.35 7.72
C MET A 91 -4.44 -3.84 7.56
N PHE A 92 -4.72 -3.30 6.37
CA PHE A 92 -4.60 -1.88 6.09
C PHE A 92 -5.96 -1.20 6.23
N LEU A 93 -6.05 -0.20 7.10
CA LEU A 93 -7.26 0.58 7.36
C LEU A 93 -7.00 2.04 7.03
N THR A 94 -7.88 2.69 6.28
CA THR A 94 -7.92 4.15 6.16
C THR A 94 -9.14 4.68 6.88
N ILE A 95 -8.93 5.60 7.81
CA ILE A 95 -9.98 6.23 8.61
C ILE A 95 -10.20 7.61 8.02
N ASP A 96 -11.40 7.87 7.52
CA ASP A 96 -11.77 9.21 7.09
C ASP A 96 -12.12 10.03 8.33
N VAL A 97 -11.31 11.02 8.66
CA VAL A 97 -11.52 11.86 9.85
C VAL A 97 -12.66 12.87 9.66
N ASP A 98 -13.12 13.08 8.43
CA ASP A 98 -14.24 13.97 8.12
C ASP A 98 -15.60 13.30 8.37
N ASP A 99 -15.67 11.99 8.16
CA ASP A 99 -16.91 11.22 8.13
C ASP A 99 -17.06 10.23 9.31
N LEU A 100 -16.22 10.34 10.36
CA LEU A 100 -16.16 9.41 11.50
C LEU A 100 -17.33 9.52 12.51
#